data_AF-A0AAE9AV90-F1
#
_entry.id   AF-A0AAE9AV90-F1
#
_cell.length_a   1.000
_cell.length_b   1.000
_cell.length_c   1.000
_cell.angle_alpha   90.00
_cell.angle_beta   90.00
_cell.angle_gamma   90.00
#
_symmetry.space_group_name_H-M   'P 1'
#
loop_
_entity.id
_entity.type
_entity.pdbx_description
1 polymer ?
#
loop_
_entity_poly.entity_id
_entity_poly.type
_entity_poly.pdbx_seq_one_letter_code
_entity_poly.pdbx_strand_id
1 'polypeptide(L)'
;MANEPDVAFGLHPKLGPVAAVSDGLSQAEAALRAVGFDHHKELDIFVLPKGADRRTMVQLIRDLQAVGYTVAADPHLQEPPQVSSIRALTSRVIQAQHPSDVADVFNDLLDDRGGVMPELHQLLEATAEWCERRLGDEGSDLARICRRLGHKIGELSVDLGFTGADFLDLDSPLPPRPTNTGLPQQNSRARAATTASPAHSATSRPATADSPAPYQSPQAPSAPPAPSR
;
A
#
# COMPACT_ATOMS: atom_id res chain seq x y z
N MET A 1 -34.73 25.98 21.10
CA MET A 1 -33.51 26.80 20.88
C MET A 1 -32.46 25.82 20.37
N ALA A 2 -31.93 26.03 19.17
CA ALA A 2 -30.83 25.18 18.69
C ALA A 2 -29.57 25.61 19.45
N ASN A 3 -28.88 24.66 20.08
CA ASN A 3 -27.62 24.94 20.73
C ASN A 3 -26.58 25.14 19.62
N GLU A 4 -25.97 26.31 19.55
CA GLU A 4 -24.93 26.59 18.57
C GLU A 4 -23.70 25.74 18.91
N PRO A 5 -23.05 25.09 17.93
CA PRO A 5 -21.88 24.25 18.22
C PRO A 5 -20.69 25.10 18.65
N ASP A 6 -19.95 24.62 19.64
CA ASP A 6 -18.72 25.24 20.14
C ASP A 6 -17.63 25.31 19.05
N VAL A 7 -17.60 24.31 18.16
CA VAL A 7 -16.70 24.25 17.00
C VAL A 7 -17.46 23.63 15.81
N ALA A 8 -17.33 24.21 14.63
CA ALA A 8 -17.96 23.73 13.40
C ALA A 8 -16.93 23.46 12.29
N PHE A 9 -16.77 22.23 11.84
CA PHE A 9 -15.88 21.83 10.74
C PHE A 9 -16.64 21.61 9.42
N GLY A 10 -16.10 22.09 8.31
CA GLY A 10 -16.70 21.92 6.98
C GLY A 10 -15.69 21.99 5.83
N LEU A 11 -16.14 21.66 4.62
CA LEU A 11 -15.35 21.74 3.39
C LEU A 11 -15.72 22.99 2.58
N HIS A 12 -14.79 23.93 2.43
CA HIS A 12 -14.98 25.11 1.58
C HIS A 12 -14.36 24.88 0.19
N PRO A 13 -15.09 25.03 -0.94
CA PRO A 13 -14.63 24.63 -2.27
C PRO A 13 -13.27 25.23 -2.69
N LYS A 14 -13.05 26.51 -2.34
CA LYS A 14 -11.82 27.22 -2.70
C LYS A 14 -10.69 27.02 -1.69
N LEU A 15 -11.02 26.98 -0.40
CA LEU A 15 -10.03 27.03 0.70
C LEU A 15 -9.61 25.64 1.20
N GLY A 16 -10.43 24.60 1.03
CA GLY A 16 -10.18 23.27 1.60
C GLY A 16 -10.94 23.08 2.91
N PRO A 17 -10.42 22.27 3.85
CA PRO A 17 -11.02 22.09 5.16
C PRO A 17 -10.99 23.40 5.96
N VAL A 18 -12.11 23.74 6.58
CA VAL A 18 -12.26 24.93 7.42
C VAL A 18 -12.91 24.56 8.75
N ALA A 19 -12.61 25.33 9.78
CA ALA A 19 -13.24 25.25 11.10
C ALA A 19 -13.65 26.66 11.56
N ALA A 20 -14.84 26.79 12.15
CA ALA A 20 -15.25 27.95 12.92
C ALA A 20 -15.26 27.58 14.40
N VAL A 21 -14.94 28.53 15.27
CA VAL A 21 -14.89 28.35 16.74
C VAL A 21 -15.78 29.42 17.36
N SER A 22 -16.57 29.06 18.36
CA SER A 22 -17.40 30.04 19.09
C SER A 22 -16.54 30.95 19.98
N ASP A 23 -16.98 32.19 20.14
CA ASP A 23 -16.23 33.25 20.82
C ASP A 23 -15.74 32.85 22.23
N GLY A 24 -14.48 33.16 22.52
CA GLY A 24 -13.87 32.94 23.84
C GLY A 24 -13.32 31.53 24.09
N LEU A 25 -13.44 30.60 23.13
CA LEU A 25 -12.90 29.23 23.24
C LEU A 25 -11.41 29.15 22.82
N SER A 26 -10.56 29.95 23.47
CA SER A 26 -9.13 30.05 23.14
C SER A 26 -8.35 28.73 23.26
N GLN A 27 -8.86 27.74 23.99
CA GLN A 27 -8.29 26.38 24.04
C GLN A 27 -8.59 25.57 22.76
N ALA A 28 -9.78 25.74 22.15
CA ALA A 28 -10.12 25.14 20.87
C ALA A 28 -9.34 25.80 19.72
N GLU A 29 -9.17 27.13 19.74
CA GLU A 29 -8.27 27.83 18.80
C GLU A 29 -6.82 27.31 18.88
N ALA A 30 -6.31 27.10 20.09
CA ALA A 30 -4.95 26.59 20.30
C ALA A 30 -4.80 25.17 19.74
N ALA A 31 -5.80 24.31 19.91
CA ALA A 31 -5.81 22.96 19.35
C ALA A 31 -5.84 22.98 17.80
N LEU A 32 -6.62 23.87 17.19
CA LEU A 32 -6.64 24.08 15.74
C LEU A 32 -5.26 24.55 15.21
N ARG A 33 -4.66 25.56 15.85
CA ARG A 33 -3.31 26.04 15.46
C ARG A 33 -2.23 24.96 15.64
N ALA A 34 -2.35 24.10 16.66
CA ALA A 34 -1.42 22.98 16.86
C ALA A 34 -1.48 21.92 15.74
N VAL A 35 -2.65 21.78 15.08
CA VAL A 35 -2.86 20.93 13.90
C VAL A 35 -2.52 21.65 12.58
N GLY A 36 -2.09 22.92 12.65
CA GLY A 36 -1.67 23.70 11.49
C GLY A 36 -2.79 24.45 10.77
N PHE A 37 -3.94 24.68 11.42
CA PHE A 37 -4.93 25.61 10.90
C PHE A 37 -4.49 27.07 11.09
N ASP A 38 -4.57 27.86 10.03
CA ASP A 38 -4.32 29.31 10.04
C ASP A 38 -5.63 30.10 10.19
N HIS A 39 -5.61 31.16 11.00
CA HIS A 39 -6.80 31.99 11.26
C HIS A 39 -6.98 33.09 10.21
N HIS A 40 -8.00 32.95 9.37
CA HIS A 40 -8.45 33.96 8.41
C HIS A 40 -9.37 34.99 9.10
N LYS A 41 -8.75 36.01 9.69
CA LYS A 41 -9.40 37.10 10.44
C LYS A 41 -10.56 37.83 9.73
N GLU A 42 -10.55 37.88 8.40
CA GLU A 42 -11.62 38.54 7.61
C GLU A 42 -12.92 37.74 7.55
N LEU A 43 -12.84 36.42 7.72
CA LEU A 43 -13.95 35.48 7.64
C LEU A 43 -14.25 34.81 9.01
N ASP A 44 -13.40 35.10 10.00
CA ASP A 44 -13.33 34.49 11.32
C ASP A 44 -13.38 32.95 11.31
N ILE A 45 -12.66 32.36 10.36
CA ILE A 45 -12.51 30.90 10.24
C ILE A 45 -11.03 30.51 10.29
N PHE A 46 -10.80 29.32 10.79
CA PHE A 46 -9.56 28.58 10.73
C PHE A 46 -9.55 27.78 9.43
N VAL A 47 -8.49 27.90 8.62
CA VAL A 47 -8.35 27.22 7.33
C VAL A 47 -7.14 26.29 7.39
N LEU A 48 -7.31 25.06 6.93
CA LEU A 48 -6.22 24.10 6.82
C LEU A 48 -5.72 24.02 5.37
N PRO A 49 -4.40 24.14 5.10
CA PRO A 49 -3.88 24.07 3.73
C PRO A 49 -4.27 22.78 3.00
N LYS A 50 -4.58 22.90 1.71
CA LYS A 50 -4.93 21.75 0.84
C LYS A 50 -3.74 20.78 0.77
N GLY A 51 -3.92 19.58 1.33
CA GLY A 51 -2.90 18.53 1.42
C GLY A 51 -2.49 18.15 2.85
N ALA A 52 -3.01 18.82 3.87
CA ALA A 52 -2.85 18.41 5.27
C ALA A 52 -3.54 17.06 5.56
N ASP A 53 -3.04 16.35 6.57
CA ASP A 53 -3.48 15.00 6.90
C ASP A 53 -4.93 14.96 7.45
N ARG A 54 -5.82 14.29 6.70
CA ARG A 54 -7.22 14.07 7.06
C ARG A 54 -7.36 13.23 8.34
N ARG A 55 -6.42 12.33 8.63
CA ARG A 55 -6.43 11.51 9.86
C ARG A 55 -6.21 12.36 11.11
N THR A 56 -5.27 13.30 11.06
CA THR A 56 -5.04 14.29 12.14
C THR A 56 -6.29 15.16 12.37
N MET A 57 -7.01 15.54 11.32
CA MET A 57 -8.28 16.29 11.45
C MET A 57 -9.40 15.46 12.10
N VAL A 58 -9.58 14.20 11.69
CA VAL A 58 -10.55 13.27 12.32
C VAL A 58 -10.22 13.06 13.80
N GLN A 59 -8.93 12.97 14.14
CA GLN A 59 -8.49 12.85 15.53
C GLN A 59 -8.78 14.13 16.32
N LEU A 60 -8.49 15.32 15.78
CA LEU A 60 -8.82 16.60 16.42
C LEU A 60 -10.32 16.75 16.73
N ILE A 61 -11.19 16.37 15.78
CA ILE A 61 -12.64 16.39 15.98
C ILE A 61 -13.03 15.50 17.16
N ARG A 62 -12.45 14.29 17.26
CA ARG A 62 -12.69 13.37 18.39
C ARG A 62 -12.14 13.89 19.71
N ASP A 63 -10.96 14.50 19.70
CA ASP A 63 -10.33 15.02 20.92
C ASP A 63 -11.13 16.20 21.49
N LEU A 64 -11.62 17.10 20.63
CA LEU A 64 -12.51 18.19 21.05
C LEU A 64 -13.84 17.66 21.60
N GLN A 65 -14.45 16.66 20.96
CA GLN A 65 -15.65 15.99 21.47
C GLN A 65 -15.40 15.29 22.82
N ALA A 66 -14.23 14.66 23.00
CA ALA A 66 -13.85 13.97 24.23
C ALA A 66 -13.58 14.92 25.41
N VAL A 67 -13.12 16.15 25.13
CA VAL A 67 -13.00 17.24 26.11
C VAL A 67 -14.38 17.83 26.48
N GLY A 68 -15.43 17.51 25.74
CA GLY A 68 -16.82 17.90 26.02
C GLY A 68 -17.34 19.07 25.17
N TYR A 69 -16.62 19.48 24.12
CA TYR A 69 -17.11 20.49 23.18
C TYR A 69 -18.20 19.94 22.26
N THR A 70 -19.21 20.76 21.98
CA THR A 70 -20.28 20.50 21.02
C THR A 70 -19.73 20.70 19.61
N VAL A 71 -19.04 19.70 19.06
CA VAL A 71 -18.46 19.79 17.73
C VAL A 71 -19.45 19.36 16.65
N ALA A 72 -19.84 20.29 15.77
CA ALA A 72 -20.45 19.97 14.49
C ALA A 72 -19.35 19.72 13.46
N ALA A 73 -19.46 18.68 12.65
CA ALA A 73 -18.53 18.42 11.56
C ALA A 73 -19.27 17.79 10.37
N ASP A 74 -18.92 18.22 9.16
CA ASP A 74 -19.35 17.56 7.92
C ASP A 74 -19.06 16.04 8.01
N PRO A 75 -20.02 15.14 7.70
CA PRO A 75 -19.77 13.70 7.68
C PRO A 75 -18.55 13.29 6.85
N HIS A 76 -18.26 14.00 5.76
CA HIS A 76 -17.08 13.79 4.91
C HIS A 76 -15.75 14.21 5.57
N LEU A 77 -15.79 14.84 6.76
CA LEU A 77 -14.65 15.12 7.62
C LEU A 77 -14.61 14.24 8.88
N GLN A 78 -15.71 13.57 9.24
CA GLN A 78 -15.76 12.66 10.39
C GLN A 78 -15.34 11.23 10.03
N GLU A 79 -15.61 10.77 8.81
CA GLU A 79 -15.13 9.46 8.37
C GLU A 79 -13.60 9.46 8.29
N PRO A 80 -12.90 8.43 8.83
CA PRO A 80 -11.49 8.21 8.52
C PRO A 80 -11.30 8.09 6.99
N PRO A 81 -10.06 8.19 6.46
CA PRO A 81 -9.80 7.74 5.09
C PRO A 81 -10.43 6.35 4.93
N GLN A 82 -11.31 6.21 3.92
CA GLN A 82 -11.82 4.90 3.58
C GLN A 82 -10.69 4.15 2.90
N VAL A 83 -9.87 3.50 3.72
CA VAL A 83 -8.87 2.53 3.29
C VAL A 83 -9.60 1.60 2.33
N SER A 84 -9.16 1.57 1.07
CA SER A 84 -9.90 0.86 0.01
C SER A 84 -9.94 -0.62 0.37
N SER A 85 -11.04 -1.06 1.00
CA SER A 85 -11.03 -2.34 1.70
C SER A 85 -10.64 -3.45 0.73
N ILE A 86 -9.85 -4.43 1.18
CA ILE A 86 -9.35 -5.51 0.29
C ILE A 86 -10.51 -6.15 -0.48
N ARG A 87 -11.69 -6.30 0.14
CA ARG A 87 -12.92 -6.76 -0.50
C ARG A 87 -13.42 -5.86 -1.65
N ALA A 88 -13.36 -4.53 -1.48
CA ALA A 88 -13.73 -3.58 -2.52
C ALA A 88 -12.72 -3.59 -3.68
N LEU A 89 -11.42 -3.65 -3.38
CA LEU A 89 -10.36 -3.80 -4.39
C LEU A 89 -10.53 -5.11 -5.16
N THR A 90 -10.71 -6.26 -4.48
CA THR A 90 -11.02 -7.56 -5.11
C THR A 90 -12.27 -7.47 -6.00
N SER A 91 -13.32 -6.75 -5.57
CA SER A 91 -14.51 -6.57 -6.39
C SER A 91 -14.25 -5.74 -7.66
N ARG A 92 -13.33 -4.76 -7.63
CA ARG A 92 -12.92 -4.00 -8.82
C ARG A 92 -12.08 -4.87 -9.76
N VAL A 93 -11.13 -5.67 -9.25
CA VAL A 93 -10.37 -6.63 -10.08
C VAL A 93 -11.28 -7.65 -10.76
N ILE A 94 -12.32 -8.15 -10.07
CA ILE A 94 -13.30 -9.09 -10.64
C ILE A 94 -14.15 -8.45 -11.75
N GLN A 95 -14.35 -7.13 -11.71
CA GLN A 95 -15.17 -6.38 -12.67
C GLN A 95 -14.35 -5.72 -13.79
N ALA A 96 -13.02 -5.65 -13.66
CA ALA A 96 -12.10 -5.11 -14.64
C ALA A 96 -12.36 -5.70 -16.04
N GLN A 97 -12.49 -4.82 -17.03
CA GLN A 97 -12.62 -5.20 -18.44
C GLN A 97 -11.31 -4.94 -19.21
N HIS A 98 -10.49 -4.01 -18.72
CA HIS A 98 -9.22 -3.60 -19.33
C HIS A 98 -8.03 -3.82 -18.39
N PRO A 99 -6.82 -4.10 -18.93
CA PRO A 99 -5.57 -4.08 -18.17
C PRO A 99 -5.40 -2.81 -17.32
N SER A 100 -5.76 -1.63 -17.86
CA SER A 100 -5.76 -0.36 -17.13
C SER A 100 -6.58 -0.39 -15.84
N ASP A 101 -7.73 -1.05 -15.82
CA ASP A 101 -8.60 -1.11 -14.63
C ASP A 101 -7.91 -1.84 -13.46
N VAL A 102 -7.05 -2.81 -13.78
CA VAL A 102 -6.26 -3.57 -12.79
C VAL A 102 -5.06 -2.75 -12.32
N ALA A 103 -4.41 -2.02 -13.22
CA ALA A 103 -3.33 -1.08 -12.86
C ALA A 103 -3.83 0.05 -11.96
N ASP A 104 -5.03 0.61 -12.21
CA ASP A 104 -5.67 1.60 -11.33
C ASP A 104 -5.95 1.03 -9.93
N VAL A 105 -6.38 -0.23 -9.83
CA VAL A 105 -6.55 -0.91 -8.53
C VAL A 105 -5.21 -1.11 -7.81
N PHE A 106 -4.11 -1.33 -8.52
CA PHE A 106 -2.78 -1.37 -7.91
C PHE A 106 -2.28 0.02 -7.50
N ASN A 107 -2.57 1.07 -8.26
CA ASN A 107 -2.29 2.45 -7.85
C ASN A 107 -3.05 2.82 -6.55
N ASP A 108 -4.34 2.50 -6.47
CA ASP A 108 -5.16 2.71 -5.26
C ASP A 108 -4.69 1.85 -4.06
N LEU A 109 -4.07 0.70 -4.31
CA LEU A 109 -3.50 -0.19 -3.27
C LEU A 109 -2.15 0.31 -2.73
N LEU A 110 -1.37 0.98 -3.60
CA LEU A 110 0.01 1.41 -3.36
C LEU A 110 0.15 2.90 -3.02
N ASP A 111 -0.92 3.71 -3.12
CA ASP A 111 -0.90 5.15 -2.84
C ASP A 111 -0.24 5.49 -1.50
N ASP A 112 0.85 6.26 -1.54
CA ASP A 112 1.59 6.74 -0.37
C ASP A 112 0.72 7.52 0.63
N ARG A 113 -0.44 8.03 0.21
CA ARG A 113 -1.33 8.90 1.01
C ARG A 113 -2.52 8.19 1.67
N GLY A 114 -2.83 6.95 1.28
CA GLY A 114 -4.01 6.22 1.76
C GLY A 114 -4.20 4.81 1.20
N GLY A 115 -3.15 4.24 0.61
CA GLY A 115 -3.12 2.86 0.12
C GLY A 115 -3.01 1.85 1.27
N VAL A 116 -3.66 0.71 1.09
CA VAL A 116 -3.75 -0.35 2.12
C VAL A 116 -2.36 -0.90 2.49
N MET A 117 -1.41 -0.92 1.55
CA MET A 117 -0.07 -1.46 1.81
C MET A 117 0.77 -0.57 2.74
N PRO A 118 0.94 0.76 2.48
CA PRO A 118 1.54 1.69 3.45
C PRO A 118 0.88 1.66 4.83
N GLU A 119 -0.45 1.62 4.90
CA GLU A 119 -1.19 1.61 6.15
C GLU A 119 -0.99 0.31 6.96
N LEU A 120 -0.96 -0.84 6.29
CA LEU A 120 -0.68 -2.13 6.91
C LEU A 120 0.76 -2.20 7.45
N HIS A 121 1.72 -1.63 6.73
CA HIS A 121 3.09 -1.50 7.22
C HIS A 121 3.15 -0.60 8.47
N GLN A 122 2.50 0.57 8.45
CA GLN A 122 2.45 1.48 9.60
C GLN A 122 1.77 0.82 10.82
N LEU A 123 0.71 0.04 10.61
CA LEU A 123 0.05 -0.72 11.67
C LEU A 123 0.99 -1.76 12.30
N LEU A 124 1.77 -2.46 11.49
CA LEU A 124 2.73 -3.47 11.98
C LEU A 124 3.89 -2.84 12.75
N GLU A 125 4.40 -1.68 12.32
CA GLU A 125 5.43 -0.96 13.06
C GLU A 125 4.89 -0.41 14.40
N ALA A 126 3.71 0.21 14.40
CA ALA A 126 3.05 0.67 15.63
C ALA A 126 2.74 -0.48 16.60
N THR A 127 2.44 -1.67 16.07
CA THR A 127 2.27 -2.90 16.88
C THR A 127 3.61 -3.39 17.42
N ALA A 128 4.69 -3.33 16.64
CA ALA A 128 6.03 -3.69 17.10
C ALA A 128 6.49 -2.80 18.26
N GLU A 129 6.37 -1.49 18.12
CA GLU A 129 6.68 -0.55 19.21
C GLU A 129 5.82 -0.79 20.45
N TRP A 130 4.53 -1.12 20.29
CA TRP A 130 3.64 -1.43 21.40
C TRP A 130 4.08 -2.70 22.14
N CYS A 131 4.54 -3.72 21.41
CA CYS A 131 5.08 -4.95 21.99
C CYS A 131 6.32 -4.65 22.83
N GLU A 132 7.29 -3.89 22.28
CA GLU A 132 8.51 -3.49 23.01
C GLU A 132 8.19 -2.64 24.25
N ARG A 133 7.29 -1.65 24.12
CA ARG A 133 6.89 -0.76 25.22
C ARG A 133 6.11 -1.45 26.34
N ARG A 134 5.44 -2.59 26.07
CA ARG A 134 4.48 -3.18 27.01
C ARG A 134 4.81 -4.59 27.50
N LEU A 135 5.61 -5.37 26.75
CA LEU A 135 6.01 -6.74 27.12
C LEU A 135 7.51 -6.88 27.41
N GLY A 136 8.32 -5.82 27.26
CA GLY A 136 9.76 -5.88 27.54
C GLY A 136 10.48 -6.89 26.65
N ASP A 137 11.35 -7.72 27.24
CA ASP A 137 12.17 -8.69 26.48
C ASP A 137 11.33 -9.70 25.68
N GLU A 138 10.21 -10.21 26.21
CA GLU A 138 9.29 -11.08 25.45
C GLU A 138 8.60 -10.32 24.30
N GLY A 139 8.44 -9.00 24.44
CA GLY A 139 7.94 -8.12 23.39
C GLY A 139 8.89 -7.97 22.20
N SER A 140 10.20 -8.14 22.41
CA SER A 140 11.23 -7.98 21.38
C SER A 140 11.12 -9.03 20.26
N ASP A 141 10.83 -10.29 20.61
CA ASP A 141 10.63 -11.35 19.61
C ASP A 141 9.39 -11.09 18.74
N LEU A 142 8.27 -10.67 19.36
CA LEU A 142 7.04 -10.37 18.65
C LEU A 142 7.17 -9.11 17.77
N ALA A 143 7.83 -8.06 18.28
CA ALA A 143 8.16 -6.87 17.51
C ALA A 143 9.01 -7.19 16.28
N ARG A 144 10.02 -8.07 16.43
CA ARG A 144 10.85 -8.55 15.31
C ARG A 144 10.05 -9.31 14.26
N ILE A 145 9.00 -10.03 14.66
CA ILE A 145 8.07 -10.69 13.72
C ILE A 145 7.22 -9.64 12.99
N CYS A 146 6.66 -8.66 13.68
CA CYS A 146 5.89 -7.56 13.08
C CYS A 146 6.71 -6.76 12.05
N ARG A 147 7.93 -6.34 12.40
CA ARG A 147 8.84 -5.63 11.47
C ARG A 147 9.22 -6.47 10.25
N ARG A 148 9.49 -7.78 10.44
CA ARG A 148 9.76 -8.71 9.34
C ARG A 148 8.57 -8.85 8.39
N LEU A 149 7.34 -8.83 8.91
CA LEU A 149 6.14 -8.86 8.09
C LEU A 149 5.96 -7.53 7.32
N GLY A 150 6.22 -6.39 7.97
CA GLY A 150 6.24 -5.07 7.33
C GLY A 150 7.23 -4.99 6.16
N HIS A 151 8.45 -5.51 6.33
CA HIS A 151 9.45 -5.57 5.25
C HIS A 151 8.96 -6.39 4.05
N LYS A 152 8.35 -7.56 4.29
CA LYS A 152 7.77 -8.38 3.21
C LYS A 152 6.61 -7.71 2.48
N ILE A 153 5.81 -6.91 3.19
CA ILE A 153 4.75 -6.09 2.59
C ILE A 153 5.38 -5.00 1.71
N GLY A 154 6.50 -4.40 2.13
CA GLY A 154 7.30 -3.50 1.32
C GLY A 154 7.82 -4.15 0.03
N GLU A 155 8.42 -5.34 0.12
CA GLU A 155 8.87 -6.13 -1.05
C GLU A 155 7.70 -6.40 -2.02
N LEU A 156 6.58 -6.92 -1.50
CA LEU A 156 5.36 -7.17 -2.29
C LEU A 156 4.80 -5.90 -2.94
N SER A 157 4.91 -4.74 -2.28
CA SER A 157 4.44 -3.46 -2.81
C SER A 157 5.27 -3.02 -4.01
N VAL A 158 6.58 -3.23 -3.97
CA VAL A 158 7.49 -2.96 -5.09
C VAL A 158 7.21 -3.90 -6.27
N ASP A 159 7.05 -5.20 -6.02
CA ASP A 159 6.70 -6.19 -7.05
C ASP A 159 5.34 -5.89 -7.72
N LEU A 160 4.34 -5.48 -6.92
CA LEU A 160 3.03 -5.03 -7.42
C LEU A 160 3.14 -3.75 -8.25
N GLY A 161 4.02 -2.82 -7.89
CA GLY A 161 4.29 -1.60 -8.66
C GLY A 161 4.85 -1.90 -10.05
N PHE A 162 5.82 -2.81 -10.14
CA PHE A 162 6.34 -3.28 -11.44
C PHE A 162 5.24 -4.00 -12.25
N THR A 163 4.48 -4.88 -11.60
CA THR A 163 3.38 -5.62 -12.26
C THR A 163 2.30 -4.68 -12.79
N GLY A 164 1.97 -3.60 -12.07
CA GLY A 164 1.04 -2.57 -12.52
C GLY A 164 1.54 -1.77 -13.72
N ALA A 165 2.85 -1.49 -13.78
CA ALA A 165 3.47 -0.83 -14.94
C ALA A 165 3.40 -1.72 -16.20
N ASP A 166 3.64 -3.02 -16.07
CA ASP A 166 3.50 -3.98 -17.19
C ASP A 166 2.06 -4.02 -17.74
N PHE A 167 1.03 -3.91 -16.89
CA PHE A 167 -0.37 -3.83 -17.34
C PHE A 167 -0.69 -2.54 -18.10
N LEU A 168 -0.04 -1.42 -17.79
CA LEU A 168 -0.21 -0.16 -18.54
C LEU A 168 0.49 -0.20 -19.91
N ASP A 169 1.60 -0.95 -20.05
CA ASP A 169 2.27 -1.13 -21.34
C ASP A 169 1.43 -2.01 -22.30
N LEU A 170 0.65 -2.96 -21.77
CA LEU A 170 -0.25 -3.82 -22.55
C LEU A 170 -1.43 -3.08 -23.21
N ASP A 171 -1.89 -1.96 -22.66
CA ASP A 171 -2.93 -1.09 -23.27
C ASP A 171 -2.33 -0.03 -24.22
N SER A 172 -1.01 0.05 -24.38
CA SER A 172 -0.40 0.98 -25.34
C SER A 172 -0.73 0.58 -26.79
N PRO A 173 -1.26 1.50 -27.62
CA PRO A 173 -1.56 1.20 -29.02
C PRO A 173 -0.27 0.90 -29.77
N LEU A 174 -0.17 -0.33 -30.29
CA LEU A 174 0.95 -0.82 -31.09
C LEU A 174 1.42 0.23 -32.12
N PRO A 175 2.74 0.49 -32.24
CA PRO A 175 3.24 1.40 -33.26
C PRO A 175 2.83 0.88 -34.65
N PRO A 176 2.44 1.78 -35.58
CA PRO A 176 1.85 1.37 -36.85
C PRO A 176 2.81 0.47 -37.63
N ARG A 177 2.39 -0.78 -37.81
CA ARG A 177 3.10 -1.80 -38.59
C ARG A 177 3.46 -1.21 -39.95
N PRO A 178 4.75 -1.12 -40.33
CA PRO A 178 5.14 -0.51 -41.60
C PRO A 178 4.48 -1.27 -42.74
N THR A 179 3.66 -0.55 -43.52
CA THR A 179 2.89 -1.09 -44.63
C THR A 179 3.84 -1.37 -45.78
N ASN A 180 4.45 -2.56 -45.74
CA ASN A 180 5.51 -2.92 -46.67
C ASN A 180 4.90 -3.29 -48.03
N THR A 181 4.68 -2.30 -48.89
CA THR A 181 4.16 -2.45 -50.25
C THR A 181 5.24 -2.03 -51.25
N GLY A 182 6.14 -2.98 -51.59
CA GLY A 182 7.22 -2.78 -52.55
C GLY A 182 8.08 -4.03 -52.70
N LEU A 183 8.10 -4.62 -53.90
CA LEU A 183 8.80 -5.87 -54.23
C LEU A 183 10.31 -5.63 -54.54
N PRO A 184 11.14 -6.69 -54.71
CA PRO A 184 12.50 -6.69 -54.17
C PRO A 184 13.56 -6.16 -55.13
N GLN A 185 14.65 -5.60 -54.55
CA GLN A 185 15.92 -5.46 -55.28
C GLN A 185 16.98 -6.42 -54.74
N GLN A 186 17.04 -7.56 -55.42
CA GLN A 186 18.00 -8.63 -55.27
C GLN A 186 19.41 -8.21 -55.76
N ASN A 187 20.47 -8.67 -55.08
CA ASN A 187 21.90 -8.45 -55.36
C ASN A 187 22.40 -7.00 -55.03
N SER A 188 23.53 -6.77 -54.34
CA SER A 188 24.75 -7.59 -54.27
C SER A 188 25.61 -7.32 -53.02
N ARG A 189 25.87 -8.35 -52.19
CA ARG A 189 27.22 -8.80 -51.76
C ARG A 189 27.14 -9.90 -50.69
N ALA A 190 26.90 -11.13 -51.15
CA ALA A 190 27.38 -12.31 -50.43
C ALA A 190 28.74 -12.71 -51.01
N ARG A 191 29.79 -12.79 -50.17
CA ARG A 191 30.86 -13.81 -50.19
C ARG A 191 31.99 -13.47 -49.23
N ALA A 192 31.88 -14.04 -48.03
CA ALA A 192 33.01 -14.74 -47.40
C ALA A 192 32.42 -16.03 -46.79
N ALA A 193 32.58 -17.13 -47.51
CA ALA A 193 32.50 -18.47 -46.92
C ALA A 193 33.85 -18.72 -46.17
N THR A 194 34.09 -19.79 -45.40
CA THR A 194 33.59 -21.17 -45.52
C THR A 194 33.90 -21.92 -44.22
N THR A 195 33.04 -22.88 -43.83
CA THR A 195 33.38 -24.16 -43.15
C THR A 195 34.53 -24.26 -42.13
N ALA A 196 34.22 -24.63 -40.86
CA ALA A 196 34.84 -25.77 -40.18
C ALA A 196 34.20 -26.11 -38.80
N SER A 197 33.45 -27.22 -38.77
CA SER A 197 33.37 -28.19 -37.65
C SER A 197 33.53 -29.56 -38.33
N PRO A 198 34.32 -30.52 -37.81
CA PRO A 198 34.17 -31.15 -36.49
C PRO A 198 35.55 -31.28 -35.77
N ALA A 199 35.82 -32.08 -34.72
CA ALA A 199 35.16 -33.26 -34.17
C ALA A 199 35.48 -33.55 -32.68
N HIS A 200 34.78 -34.56 -32.17
CA HIS A 200 34.87 -35.17 -30.84
C HIS A 200 36.28 -35.55 -30.36
N SER A 201 36.43 -35.61 -29.04
CA SER A 201 37.16 -36.70 -28.38
C SER A 201 36.34 -37.22 -27.21
N ALA A 202 35.88 -38.47 -27.32
CA ALA A 202 35.32 -39.25 -26.23
C ALA A 202 36.37 -40.24 -25.71
N THR A 203 35.98 -41.10 -24.75
CA THR A 203 36.79 -42.19 -24.11
C THR A 203 37.55 -41.66 -22.88
N SER A 204 37.34 -42.13 -21.64
CA SER A 204 36.82 -43.44 -21.19
C SER A 204 35.98 -43.42 -19.89
N ARG A 205 34.94 -44.26 -19.82
CA ARG A 205 34.44 -44.98 -18.60
C ARG A 205 35.35 -46.19 -18.32
N PRO A 206 35.17 -47.09 -17.31
CA PRO A 206 34.07 -47.30 -16.34
C PRO A 206 34.60 -47.27 -14.87
N ALA A 207 33.97 -47.73 -13.78
CA ALA A 207 32.74 -48.48 -13.42
C ALA A 207 32.34 -48.07 -11.96
N THR A 208 31.38 -48.60 -11.17
CA THR A 208 30.33 -49.66 -11.28
C THR A 208 29.23 -49.37 -10.24
N ALA A 209 27.98 -49.84 -10.44
CA ALA A 209 26.91 -50.01 -9.44
C ALA A 209 26.36 -48.74 -8.71
N ASP A 210 25.08 -48.64 -8.31
CA ASP A 210 23.92 -49.52 -8.56
C ASP A 210 22.60 -48.70 -8.65
N SER A 211 21.51 -49.33 -9.09
CA SER A 211 20.13 -48.78 -9.14
C SER A 211 19.29 -49.25 -7.90
N PRO A 212 17.95 -49.10 -7.85
CA PRO A 212 17.18 -47.84 -7.76
C PRO A 212 16.07 -47.81 -6.67
N ALA A 213 15.76 -46.62 -6.12
CA ALA A 213 14.45 -46.20 -5.54
C ALA A 213 13.85 -47.06 -4.37
N PRO A 214 12.63 -46.79 -3.81
CA PRO A 214 11.76 -45.60 -3.84
C PRO A 214 11.33 -45.05 -2.45
N TYR A 215 10.57 -43.93 -2.45
CA TYR A 215 9.58 -43.44 -1.47
C TYR A 215 9.51 -44.03 -0.04
N GLN A 216 9.51 -43.16 1.00
CA GLN A 216 8.31 -42.89 1.83
C GLN A 216 8.49 -41.75 2.88
N SER A 217 7.42 -40.98 3.03
CA SER A 217 6.98 -40.26 4.25
C SER A 217 5.49 -40.64 4.43
N PRO A 218 4.84 -40.55 5.62
CA PRO A 218 5.10 -39.58 6.69
C PRO A 218 4.96 -40.15 8.13
N GLN A 219 4.73 -39.25 9.11
CA GLN A 219 3.88 -39.42 10.31
C GLN A 219 4.57 -39.50 11.69
N ALA A 220 4.40 -38.42 12.46
CA ALA A 220 4.38 -38.37 13.93
C ALA A 220 2.95 -38.72 14.44
N PRO A 221 2.65 -39.05 15.73
CA PRO A 221 3.31 -38.53 16.94
C PRO A 221 3.51 -39.54 18.10
N SER A 222 4.12 -39.07 19.20
CA SER A 222 3.93 -39.63 20.55
C SER A 222 4.24 -38.58 21.63
N ALA A 223 3.43 -38.58 22.70
CA ALA A 223 3.41 -37.54 23.74
C ALA A 223 4.36 -37.83 24.92
N PRO A 224 4.77 -36.81 25.70
CA PRO A 224 5.43 -37.02 26.99
C PRO A 224 4.42 -37.44 28.08
N PRO A 225 4.85 -38.19 29.12
CA PRO A 225 3.99 -38.64 30.21
C PRO A 225 3.68 -37.54 31.24
N ALA A 226 2.50 -37.63 31.87
CA ALA A 226 2.08 -36.73 32.94
C ALA A 226 2.71 -37.08 34.31
N PRO A 227 2.90 -36.10 35.21
CA PRO A 227 3.35 -36.35 36.58
C PRO A 227 2.21 -36.88 37.48
N SER A 228 2.55 -37.82 38.35
CA SER A 228 1.64 -38.35 39.37
C SER A 228 1.57 -37.45 40.61
N ARG A 229 0.33 -37.25 41.04
CA ARG A 229 -0.20 -36.97 42.39
C ARG A 229 0.77 -36.65 43.54
#